data_AF-A0A3D1M765-F1
#
_entry.id   AF-A0A3D1M765-F1
#
_cell.length_a   1.000
_cell.length_b   1.000
_cell.length_c   1.000
_cell.angle_alpha   90.00
_cell.angle_beta   90.00
_cell.angle_gamma   90.00
#
_symmetry.space_group_name_H-M   'P 1'
#
loop_
_entity.id
_entity.type
_entity.pdbx_description
1 polymer ?
#
loop_
_entity_poly.entity_id
_entity_poly.type
_entity_poly.pdbx_seq_one_letter_code
_entity_poly.pdbx_strand_id
1 'polypeptide(L)'
;MEFGKVVVVGGGVLGTQIALMSAYTGHDTTIWLRSEGSVGRTQPKIQHYEDAMLADLEAAKKLIGNPMGGFLYPRGLIAKWEGMTPEEIDRLAAQARERFRSLLHISLNMAEALKGADVVIESMSENPQAKVEIYEKM
;
A
#
# COMPACT_ATOMS: atom_id res chain seq x y z
N MET A 1 -5.74 16.68 13.00
CA MET A 1 -5.11 15.37 13.26
C MET A 1 -4.51 14.92 11.95
N GLU A 2 -3.21 14.65 11.93
CA GLU A 2 -2.50 14.13 10.75
C GLU A 2 -2.16 12.68 11.07
N PHE A 3 -2.58 11.75 10.20
CA PHE A 3 -2.23 10.34 10.33
C PHE A 3 -0.90 10.15 9.59
N GLY A 4 0.15 9.70 10.27
CA GLY A 4 1.47 9.51 9.69
C GLY A 4 1.92 8.05 9.69
N LYS A 5 1.55 7.30 10.73
CA LYS A 5 1.98 5.90 10.94
C LYS A 5 0.81 4.92 10.87
N VAL A 6 0.89 3.99 9.91
CA VAL A 6 -0.11 2.96 9.64
C VAL A 6 0.48 1.58 9.92
N VAL A 7 -0.25 0.76 10.66
CA VAL A 7 0.08 -0.65 10.85
C VAL A 7 -0.97 -1.52 10.19
N VAL A 8 -0.55 -2.40 9.29
CA VAL A 8 -1.41 -3.40 8.65
C VAL A 8 -1.11 -4.77 9.24
N VAL A 9 -2.11 -5.38 9.88
CA VAL A 9 -1.96 -6.65 10.58
C VAL A 9 -2.36 -7.76 9.62
N GLY A 10 -1.34 -8.40 9.03
CA GLY A 10 -1.50 -9.49 8.06
C GLY A 10 -1.24 -9.06 6.61
N GLY A 11 -0.23 -9.65 5.98
CA GLY A 11 0.14 -9.41 4.58
C GLY A 11 -0.58 -10.34 3.60
N GLY A 12 -1.90 -10.50 3.74
CA GLY A 12 -2.74 -11.18 2.74
C GLY A 12 -2.82 -10.40 1.42
N VAL A 13 -3.69 -10.80 0.49
CA VAL A 13 -3.92 -10.00 -0.74
C VAL A 13 -4.35 -8.57 -0.38
N LEU A 14 -5.41 -8.44 0.43
CA LEU A 14 -5.93 -7.13 0.85
C LEU A 14 -4.92 -6.35 1.70
N GLY A 15 -4.28 -7.00 2.68
CA GLY A 15 -3.30 -6.34 3.54
C GLY A 15 -2.13 -5.75 2.76
N THR A 16 -1.60 -6.48 1.77
CA THR A 16 -0.54 -5.94 0.90
C THR A 16 -1.02 -4.74 0.09
N GLN A 17 -2.21 -4.79 -0.51
CA GLN A 17 -2.75 -3.67 -1.29
C GLN A 17 -3.01 -2.43 -0.42
N ILE A 18 -3.59 -2.61 0.78
CA ILE A 18 -3.81 -1.54 1.75
C ILE A 18 -2.48 -0.90 2.15
N ALA A 19 -1.47 -1.73 2.45
CA ALA A 19 -0.17 -1.24 2.85
C ALA A 19 0.54 -0.45 1.75
N LEU A 20 0.49 -0.95 0.50
CA LEU A 20 1.05 -0.25 -0.64
C LEU A 20 0.34 1.08 -0.93
N MET A 21 -1.00 1.13 -0.85
CA MET A 21 -1.73 2.39 -1.01
C MET A 21 -1.42 3.40 0.10
N SER A 22 -1.23 2.93 1.34
CA SER A 22 -0.86 3.77 2.48
C SER A 22 0.54 4.37 2.27
N ALA A 23 1.53 3.54 1.93
CA ALA A 23 2.86 3.99 1.57
C ALA A 23 2.86 4.93 0.35
N TYR A 24 2.13 4.56 -0.72
CA TYR A 24 2.01 5.35 -1.95
C TYR A 24 1.50 6.77 -1.69
N THR A 25 0.61 6.94 -0.72
CA THR A 25 0.04 8.25 -0.34
C THR A 25 0.89 9.00 0.68
N GLY A 26 2.03 8.44 1.12
CA GLY A 26 3.02 9.11 1.95
C GLY A 26 3.01 8.73 3.44
N HIS A 27 2.31 7.67 3.82
CA HIS A 27 2.24 7.22 5.22
C HIS A 27 3.33 6.18 5.51
N ASP A 28 4.03 6.33 6.64
CA ASP A 28 4.97 5.33 7.17
C ASP A 28 4.17 4.08 7.57
N THR A 29 4.36 2.99 6.83
CA THR A 29 3.48 1.84 6.82
C THR A 29 4.22 0.56 7.17
N THR A 30 3.82 -0.09 8.25
CA THR A 30 4.37 -1.39 8.67
C THR A 30 3.35 -2.51 8.47
N ILE A 31 3.72 -3.54 7.70
CA ILE A 31 2.99 -4.81 7.65
C ILE A 31 3.52 -5.69 8.79
N TRP A 32 2.68 -5.95 9.79
CA TRP A 32 3.00 -6.93 10.81
C TRP A 32 2.62 -8.35 10.34
N LEU A 33 3.52 -9.30 10.55
CA LEU A 33 3.36 -10.71 10.20
C LEU A 33 3.70 -11.62 11.39
N ARG A 34 3.08 -12.81 11.44
CA ARG A 34 3.26 -13.76 12.56
C ARG A 34 4.55 -14.57 12.52
N SER A 35 5.20 -14.67 11.36
CA SER A 35 6.35 -15.57 11.18
C SER A 35 7.13 -15.30 9.90
N GLU A 36 8.38 -15.77 9.84
CA GLU A 36 9.23 -15.77 8.63
C GLU A 36 8.55 -16.43 7.43
N GLY A 37 7.82 -17.53 7.65
CA GLY A 37 7.04 -18.16 6.59
C GLY A 37 5.97 -17.24 6.01
N SER A 38 5.43 -16.32 6.81
CA SER A 38 4.50 -15.29 6.34
C SER A 38 5.23 -14.21 5.53
N VAL A 39 6.47 -13.85 5.90
CA VAL A 39 7.32 -12.92 5.13
C VAL A 39 7.55 -13.47 3.73
N GLY A 40 7.99 -14.72 3.61
CA GLY A 40 8.27 -15.36 2.32
C GLY A 40 7.05 -15.47 1.41
N ARG A 41 5.82 -15.55 1.97
CA ARG A 41 4.58 -15.47 1.19
C ARG A 41 4.17 -14.05 0.84
N THR A 42 4.54 -13.06 1.66
CA THR A 42 4.09 -11.66 1.52
C THR A 42 4.96 -10.88 0.54
N GLN A 43 6.28 -11.07 0.56
CA GLN A 43 7.21 -10.36 -0.32
C GLN A 43 6.88 -10.52 -1.83
N PRO A 44 6.56 -11.71 -2.35
CA PRO A 44 6.17 -11.84 -3.76
C PRO A 44 4.87 -11.08 -4.10
N LYS A 45 3.94 -10.96 -3.14
CA LYS A 45 2.72 -10.16 -3.33
C LYS A 45 3.02 -8.67 -3.33
N ILE A 46 3.92 -8.21 -2.46
CA ILE A 46 4.37 -6.81 -2.45
C ILE A 46 4.94 -6.48 -3.83
N GLN A 47 5.92 -7.25 -4.30
CA GLN A 47 6.53 -7.05 -5.61
C GLN A 47 5.47 -7.04 -6.73
N HIS A 48 4.58 -8.03 -6.75
CA HIS A 48 3.54 -8.13 -7.76
C HIS A 48 2.64 -6.88 -7.81
N TYR A 49 2.22 -6.36 -6.66
CA TYR A 49 1.34 -5.19 -6.62
C TYR A 49 2.08 -3.87 -6.81
N GLU A 50 3.36 -3.76 -6.40
CA GLU A 50 4.21 -2.62 -6.79
C GLU A 50 4.31 -2.53 -8.32
N ASP A 51 4.62 -3.64 -8.98
CA ASP A 51 4.72 -3.71 -10.43
C ASP A 51 3.38 -3.38 -11.11
N ALA A 52 2.27 -3.88 -10.58
CA ALA A 52 0.94 -3.58 -11.09
C ALA A 52 0.61 -2.08 -10.99
N MET A 53 0.86 -1.45 -9.83
CA MET A 53 0.63 0.00 -9.65
C MET A 53 1.50 0.85 -10.59
N LEU A 54 2.76 0.47 -10.78
CA LEU A 54 3.66 1.16 -11.71
C LEU A 54 3.23 0.96 -13.17
N ALA A 55 2.75 -0.23 -13.53
CA ALA A 55 2.22 -0.52 -14.85
C ALA A 55 0.93 0.27 -15.14
N ASP A 56 0.05 0.43 -14.15
CA ASP A 56 -1.17 1.23 -14.27
C ASP A 56 -0.86 2.72 -14.50
N LEU A 57 0.15 3.25 -13.80
CA LEU A 57 0.66 4.61 -14.06
C LEU A 57 1.20 4.74 -15.49
N GLU A 58 2.05 3.82 -15.93
CA GLU A 58 2.60 3.84 -17.29
C GLU A 58 1.49 3.75 -18.36
N ALA A 59 0.51 2.86 -18.15
CA ALA A 59 -0.62 2.71 -19.05
C ALA A 59 -1.47 3.99 -19.14
N ALA A 60 -1.57 4.76 -18.05
CA ALA A 60 -2.31 6.02 -18.03
C ALA A 60 -1.77 7.07 -19.00
N LYS A 61 -0.48 7.01 -19.39
CA LYS A 61 0.07 7.91 -20.43
C LYS A 61 -0.69 7.82 -21.75
N LYS A 62 -1.18 6.61 -22.11
CA LYS A 62 -1.96 6.37 -23.34
C LYS A 62 -3.36 7.00 -23.29
N LEU A 63 -3.81 7.40 -22.11
CA LEU A 63 -5.10 8.06 -21.92
C LEU A 63 -5.00 9.59 -22.10
N ILE A 64 -3.79 10.16 -22.10
CA ILE A 64 -3.57 11.60 -22.31
C ILE A 64 -3.99 11.95 -23.74
N GLY A 65 -4.83 12.98 -23.88
CA GLY A 65 -5.41 13.39 -25.16
C GLY A 65 -6.54 12.48 -25.68
N ASN A 66 -6.82 11.35 -25.02
CA ASN A 66 -7.97 10.51 -25.36
C ASN A 66 -9.26 11.16 -24.79
N PRO A 67 -10.31 11.38 -25.60
CA PRO A 67 -11.59 11.91 -25.14
C PRO A 67 -12.23 11.14 -23.98
N MET A 68 -11.96 9.83 -23.88
CA MET A 68 -12.44 8.96 -22.79
C MET A 68 -11.45 8.82 -21.63
N GLY A 69 -10.25 9.40 -21.74
CA GLY A 69 -9.19 9.25 -20.73
C GLY A 69 -9.61 9.68 -19.33
N GLY A 70 -10.39 10.76 -19.22
CA GLY A 70 -10.93 11.27 -17.95
C GLY A 70 -11.91 10.31 -17.24
N PHE A 71 -12.38 9.25 -17.92
CA PHE A 71 -13.22 8.23 -17.32
C PHE A 71 -12.46 6.94 -16.97
N LEU A 72 -11.28 6.73 -17.54
CA LEU A 72 -10.55 5.46 -17.49
C LEU A 72 -9.26 5.51 -16.65
N TYR A 73 -8.79 6.70 -16.27
CA TYR A 73 -7.54 6.83 -15.52
C TYR A 73 -7.64 6.21 -14.11
N PRO A 74 -6.52 5.68 -13.56
CA PRO A 74 -6.50 5.07 -12.25
C PRO A 74 -6.63 6.14 -11.15
N ARG A 75 -7.87 6.43 -10.74
CA ARG A 75 -8.20 7.50 -9.77
C ARG A 75 -7.52 7.36 -8.41
N GLY A 76 -7.18 6.13 -8.01
CA GLY A 76 -6.44 5.88 -6.77
C GLY A 76 -4.97 6.31 -6.83
N LEU A 77 -4.40 6.35 -8.04
CA LEU A 77 -2.98 6.71 -8.25
C LEU A 77 -2.83 8.15 -8.73
N ILE A 78 -3.77 8.63 -9.54
CA ILE A 78 -3.73 10.00 -10.08
C ILE A 78 -4.84 10.82 -9.42
N ALA A 79 -4.47 11.71 -8.50
CA ALA A 79 -5.45 12.51 -7.76
C ALA A 79 -6.17 13.55 -8.65
N LYS A 80 -5.48 14.08 -9.66
CA LYS A 80 -6.00 15.07 -10.60
C LYS A 80 -5.61 14.69 -12.03
N TRP A 81 -6.60 14.66 -12.92
CA TRP A 81 -6.39 14.25 -14.32
C TRP A 81 -6.31 15.46 -15.27
N GLU A 82 -6.99 16.55 -14.97
CA GLU A 82 -7.01 17.73 -15.83
C GLU A 82 -5.61 18.35 -15.94
N GLY A 83 -5.09 18.39 -17.17
CA GLY A 83 -3.77 18.91 -17.47
C GLY A 83 -2.63 17.91 -17.24
N MET A 84 -2.94 16.65 -16.96
CA MET A 84 -1.93 15.60 -16.73
C MET A 84 -1.02 15.40 -17.96
N THR A 85 0.29 15.37 -17.72
CA THR A 85 1.33 15.15 -18.72
C THR A 85 2.05 13.82 -18.51
N PRO A 86 2.69 13.24 -19.55
CA PRO A 86 3.52 12.05 -19.38
C PRO A 86 4.62 12.23 -18.33
N GLU A 87 5.22 13.42 -18.26
CA GLU A 87 6.29 13.75 -17.32
C GLU A 87 5.78 13.78 -15.87
N GLU A 88 4.54 14.22 -15.64
CA GLU A 88 3.89 14.15 -14.31
C GLU A 88 3.63 12.71 -13.88
N ILE A 89 3.21 11.85 -14.82
CA ILE A 89 3.04 10.43 -14.56
C ILE A 89 4.39 9.78 -14.21
N ASP A 90 5.46 10.13 -14.92
CA ASP A 90 6.82 9.67 -14.60
C ASP A 90 7.26 10.10 -13.20
N ARG A 91 6.95 11.35 -12.80
CA ARG A 91 7.19 11.83 -11.44
C ARG A 91 6.41 11.03 -10.40
N LEU A 92 5.14 10.71 -10.65
CA LEU A 92 4.34 9.87 -9.75
C LEU A 92 4.93 8.47 -9.62
N ALA A 93 5.37 7.86 -10.73
CA ALA A 93 5.97 6.53 -10.70
C ALA A 93 7.33 6.52 -9.98
N ALA A 94 8.14 7.57 -10.12
CA ALA A 94 9.38 7.73 -9.36
C ALA A 94 9.10 7.92 -7.86
N GLN A 95 8.11 8.74 -7.51
CA GLN A 95 7.70 8.94 -6.12
C GLN A 95 7.14 7.67 -5.49
N ALA A 96 6.36 6.88 -6.25
CA ALA A 96 5.85 5.58 -5.81
C ALA A 96 6.99 4.64 -5.39
N ARG A 97 7.99 4.47 -6.27
CA ARG A 97 9.18 3.63 -6.00
C ARG A 97 9.91 4.09 -4.75
N GLU A 98 10.10 5.40 -4.59
CA GLU A 98 10.77 5.93 -3.42
C GLU A 98 9.97 5.70 -2.14
N ARG A 99 8.65 5.87 -2.19
CA ARG A 99 7.77 5.63 -1.04
C ARG A 99 7.70 4.15 -0.67
N PHE A 100 7.59 3.23 -1.63
CA PHE A 100 7.65 1.80 -1.34
C PHE A 100 8.97 1.41 -0.68
N ARG A 101 10.09 1.98 -1.16
CA ARG A 101 11.41 1.73 -0.59
C ARG A 101 11.60 2.31 0.82
N SER A 102 11.09 3.51 1.07
CA SER A 102 11.39 4.28 2.29
C SER A 102 10.32 4.21 3.37
N LEU A 103 9.06 3.93 3.01
CA LEU A 103 7.91 3.97 3.93
C LEU A 103 7.24 2.61 4.11
N LEU A 104 7.58 1.57 3.35
CA LEU A 104 7.00 0.25 3.54
C LEU A 104 7.95 -0.66 4.33
N HIS A 105 7.44 -1.20 5.43
CA HIS A 105 8.20 -2.04 6.34
C HIS A 105 7.50 -3.37 6.61
N ILE A 106 8.28 -4.39 6.96
CA ILE A 106 7.77 -5.66 7.47
C ILE A 106 8.33 -5.84 8.89
N SER A 107 7.46 -6.19 9.84
CA SER A 107 7.88 -6.54 11.20
C SER A 107 7.25 -7.85 11.65
N LEU A 108 8.01 -8.62 12.43
CA LEU A 108 7.50 -9.77 13.18
C LEU A 108 7.23 -9.42 14.65
N ASN A 109 7.66 -8.26 15.11
CA ASN A 109 7.49 -7.79 16.47
C ASN A 109 6.26 -6.86 16.56
N MET A 110 5.20 -7.35 17.20
CA MET A 110 3.94 -6.62 17.32
C MET A 110 4.10 -5.33 18.14
N ALA A 111 4.78 -5.40 19.28
CA ALA A 111 4.97 -4.24 20.15
C ALA A 111 5.78 -3.14 19.46
N GLU A 112 6.77 -3.51 18.64
CA GLU A 112 7.53 -2.57 17.82
C GLU A 112 6.67 -1.96 16.71
N ALA A 113 5.92 -2.79 15.97
CA ALA A 113 5.05 -2.33 14.89
C ALA A 113 4.00 -1.33 15.40
N LEU A 114 3.37 -1.60 16.54
CA LEU A 114 2.32 -0.76 17.12
C LEU A 114 2.85 0.51 17.79
N LYS A 115 4.17 0.65 17.98
CA LYS A 115 4.75 1.76 18.73
C LYS A 115 4.54 3.09 17.99
N GLY A 116 3.60 3.88 18.50
CA GLY A 116 3.25 5.18 17.92
C GLY A 116 2.47 5.06 16.61
N ALA A 117 1.78 3.93 16.38
CA ALA A 117 0.84 3.79 15.29
C ALA A 117 -0.35 4.72 15.50
N ASP A 118 -0.72 5.49 14.48
CA ASP A 118 -1.92 6.33 14.51
C ASP A 118 -3.17 5.54 14.08
N VAL A 119 -2.98 4.55 13.18
CA VAL A 119 -4.03 3.65 12.69
C VAL A 119 -3.52 2.22 12.63
N VAL A 120 -4.34 1.29 13.11
CA VAL A 120 -4.15 -0.16 12.94
C VAL A 120 -5.26 -0.69 12.06
N ILE A 121 -4.90 -1.36 10.96
CA ILE A 121 -5.82 -1.98 10.01
C ILE A 121 -5.61 -3.49 10.08
N GLU A 122 -6.57 -4.20 10.65
CA GLU A 122 -6.54 -5.65 10.72
C GLU A 122 -7.07 -6.28 9.44
N SER A 123 -6.26 -7.11 8.80
CA SER A 123 -6.58 -7.77 7.52
C SER A 123 -6.13 -9.23 7.50
N MET A 124 -6.27 -9.92 8.63
CA MET A 124 -6.00 -11.35 8.74
C MET A 124 -7.18 -12.16 8.19
N SER A 125 -7.04 -13.49 8.22
CA SER A 125 -8.09 -14.44 7.86
C SER A 125 -9.39 -14.20 8.62
N GLU A 126 -10.52 -14.48 7.97
CA GLU A 126 -11.87 -14.31 8.53
C GLU A 126 -12.23 -15.41 9.53
N ASN A 127 -11.49 -15.44 10.64
CA ASN A 127 -11.72 -16.31 11.78
C ASN A 127 -11.98 -15.42 13.01
N PRO A 128 -13.21 -15.41 13.57
CA PRO A 128 -13.55 -14.51 14.67
C PRO A 128 -12.68 -14.68 15.91
N GLN A 129 -12.38 -15.93 16.31
CA GLN A 129 -11.55 -16.18 17.49
C GLN A 129 -10.13 -15.65 17.30
N ALA A 130 -9.52 -15.92 16.15
CA ALA A 130 -8.18 -15.42 15.84
C ALA A 130 -8.12 -13.88 15.79
N LYS A 131 -9.22 -13.21 15.43
CA LYS A 131 -9.33 -11.75 15.48
C LYS A 131 -9.45 -11.26 16.93
N VAL A 132 -10.31 -11.86 17.76
CA VAL A 132 -10.38 -11.52 19.19
C VAL A 132 -9.00 -11.66 19.85
N GLU A 133 -8.33 -12.79 19.64
CA GLU A 133 -7.00 -13.04 20.18
C GLU A 133 -5.93 -12.04 19.69
N ILE A 134 -6.09 -11.49 18.47
CA ILE A 134 -5.14 -10.50 17.96
C ILE A 134 -5.40 -9.12 18.56
N TYR A 135 -6.66 -8.71 18.67
CA TYR A 135 -7.03 -7.43 19.27
C TYR A 135 -6.72 -7.38 20.77
N GLU A 136 -6.85 -8.50 21.50
CA GLU A 136 -6.47 -8.56 22.91
C GLU A 136 -4.95 -8.46 23.15
N LYS A 137 -4.14 -8.74 22.12
CA LYS A 137 -2.66 -8.64 22.19
C LYS A 137 -2.12 -7.28 21.78
N MET A 138 -2.95 -6.46 21.11
CA MET A 138 -2.62 -5.09 20.68
C MET A 138 -2.78 -4.11 21.83
#